data_AF-A0A811NKE3-F1
#
_entry.id   AF-A0A811NKE3-F1
#
_cell.length_a   1.000
_cell.length_b   1.000
_cell.length_c   1.000
_cell.angle_alpha   90.00
_cell.angle_beta   90.00
_cell.angle_gamma   90.00
#
_symmetry.space_group_name_H-M   'P 1'
#
loop_
_entity.id
_entity.type
_entity.pdbx_description
1 polymer ?
#
loop_
_entity_poly.entity_id
_entity_poly.type
_entity_poly.pdbx_seq_one_letter_code
_entity_poly.pdbx_strand_id
1 'polypeptide(L)'
;MYLVLISSLYQAAQTAEGDDMMTSMQSAGFGDKLDRKAYYGFIKILCGIEWVEHAVKPSRYSGHAPGVKSYSLFIEKLARHNLGDHSNALFRESVARGVHVAQGEYNIDKRYVKVKKESKVKKRLTLPKKMRLKSKRLYKHRMSFVKKPNRRMLRA
;
A
#
# COMPACT_ATOMS: atom_id res chain seq x y z
N MET A 1 27.92 -1.61 20.36
CA MET A 1 26.72 -1.24 21.14
C MET A 1 25.62 -0.65 20.24
N TYR A 2 25.90 0.38 19.42
CA TYR A 2 24.91 1.00 18.52
C TYR A 2 24.19 0.05 17.54
N LEU A 3 24.92 -0.89 16.91
CA LEU A 3 24.33 -1.77 15.90
C LEU A 3 23.18 -2.64 16.44
N VAL A 4 23.30 -3.10 17.69
CA VAL A 4 22.28 -3.95 18.32
C VAL A 4 21.05 -3.11 18.68
N LEU A 5 21.26 -1.92 19.24
CA LEU A 5 20.21 -0.96 19.55
C LEU A 5 19.42 -0.55 18.30
N ILE A 6 20.11 -0.19 17.23
CA ILE A 6 19.48 0.19 15.96
C ILE A 6 18.70 -1.02 15.38
N SER A 7 19.26 -2.22 15.47
CA SER A 7 18.56 -3.44 15.03
C SER A 7 17.27 -3.67 15.81
N SER A 8 17.30 -3.54 17.14
CA SER A 8 16.13 -3.75 17.99
C SER A 8 15.06 -2.69 17.78
N LEU A 9 15.45 -1.42 17.59
CA LEU A 9 14.53 -0.32 17.32
C LEU A 9 13.81 -0.51 15.97
N TYR A 10 14.57 -0.87 14.93
CA TYR A 10 13.96 -1.17 13.64
C TYR A 10 13.07 -2.41 13.69
N GLN A 11 13.43 -3.45 14.45
CA GLN A 11 12.54 -4.60 14.68
C GLN A 11 11.25 -4.21 15.41
N ALA A 12 11.31 -3.25 16.33
CA ALA A 12 10.16 -2.69 17.04
C ALA A 12 9.36 -1.67 16.21
N ALA A 13 9.70 -1.47 14.93
CA ALA A 13 9.09 -0.49 14.03
C ALA A 13 9.22 0.98 14.50
N GLN A 14 10.16 1.29 15.38
CA GLN A 14 10.49 2.65 15.82
C GLN A 14 11.56 3.26 14.89
N THR A 15 11.14 3.65 13.68
CA THR A 15 12.09 4.09 12.63
C THR A 15 12.70 5.46 12.90
N ALA A 16 11.95 6.41 13.46
CA ALA A 16 12.46 7.74 13.78
C ALA A 16 13.60 7.68 14.81
N GLU A 17 13.38 6.94 15.91
CA GLU A 17 14.40 6.76 16.95
C GLU A 17 15.60 5.94 16.42
N GLY A 18 15.35 4.95 15.54
CA GLY A 18 16.41 4.23 14.84
C GLY A 18 17.28 5.14 13.96
N ASP A 19 16.66 6.06 13.22
CA ASP A 19 17.35 7.02 12.35
C ASP A 19 18.13 8.07 13.16
N ASP A 20 17.58 8.53 14.29
CA ASP A 20 18.26 9.43 15.24
C ASP A 20 19.49 8.74 15.84
N MET A 21 19.37 7.47 16.21
CA MET A 21 20.47 6.67 16.74
C MET A 21 21.54 6.40 15.67
N MET A 22 21.13 6.23 14.41
CA MET A 22 22.05 6.07 13.28
C MET A 22 22.83 7.37 13.01
N THR A 23 22.15 8.52 13.07
CA THR A 23 22.76 9.85 12.95
C THR A 23 23.72 10.11 14.10
N SER A 24 23.31 9.79 15.33
CA SER A 24 24.15 9.89 16.53
C SER A 24 25.40 9.04 16.42
N MET A 25 25.30 7.82 15.88
CA MET A 25 26.43 6.93 15.65
C MET A 25 27.42 7.52 14.62
N GLN A 26 26.92 8.18 13.57
CA GLN A 26 27.78 8.86 12.58
C GLN A 26 28.48 10.07 13.20
N SER A 27 27.76 10.92 13.93
CA SER A 27 28.31 12.09 14.64
C SER A 27 29.34 11.73 15.70
N ALA A 28 29.21 10.57 16.32
CA ALA A 28 30.18 10.02 17.27
C ALA A 28 31.46 9.47 16.60
N GLY A 29 31.61 9.60 15.27
CA GLY A 29 32.80 9.16 14.54
C GLY A 29 32.87 7.65 14.27
N PHE A 30 31.79 6.91 14.55
CA PHE A 30 31.71 5.47 14.24
C PHE A 30 31.18 5.20 12.83
N GLY A 31 30.86 6.24 12.05
CA GLY A 31 30.30 6.14 10.69
C GLY A 31 31.17 5.33 9.72
N ASP A 32 32.49 5.55 9.73
CA ASP A 32 33.43 4.87 8.83
C ASP A 32 33.64 3.39 9.15
N LYS A 33 33.31 2.97 10.39
CA LYS A 33 33.40 1.58 10.84
C LYS A 33 32.11 0.79 10.58
N LEU A 34 31.10 1.41 9.97
CA LEU A 34 29.86 0.71 9.65
C LEU A 34 30.12 -0.29 8.53
N ASP A 35 30.13 -1.58 8.86
CA ASP A 35 30.29 -2.62 7.86
C ASP A 35 29.10 -2.60 6.87
N ARG A 36 29.39 -2.68 5.57
CA ARG A 36 28.38 -2.81 4.50
C ARG A 36 27.41 -3.96 4.78
N LYS A 37 27.89 -5.03 5.42
CA LYS A 37 27.08 -6.17 5.83
C LYS A 37 26.05 -5.81 6.91
N ALA A 38 26.45 -5.02 7.90
CA ALA A 38 25.55 -4.55 8.96
C ALA A 38 24.48 -3.62 8.37
N TYR A 39 24.87 -2.73 7.45
CA TYR A 39 23.93 -1.84 6.77
C TYR A 39 22.87 -2.61 5.96
N TYR A 40 23.30 -3.64 5.21
CA TYR A 40 22.37 -4.52 4.51
C TYR A 40 21.44 -5.27 5.48
N GLY A 41 21.91 -5.61 6.68
CA GLY A 41 21.09 -6.17 7.75
C GLY A 41 19.93 -5.25 8.15
N PHE A 42 20.22 -3.96 8.37
CA PHE A 42 19.17 -2.96 8.68
C PHE A 42 18.16 -2.81 7.54
N ILE A 43 18.64 -2.73 6.29
CA ILE A 43 17.79 -2.68 5.10
C ILE A 43 16.85 -3.90 5.05
N LYS A 44 17.39 -5.09 5.33
CA LYS A 44 16.59 -6.33 5.33
C LYS A 44 15.51 -6.32 6.41
N ILE A 45 15.79 -5.77 7.59
CA ILE A 45 14.81 -5.62 8.68
C ILE A 45 13.70 -4.63 8.26
N LEU A 46 14.08 -3.45 7.76
CA LEU A 46 13.11 -2.42 7.33
C LEU A 46 12.20 -2.92 6.18
N CYS A 47 12.78 -3.60 5.19
CA CYS A 47 12.00 -4.21 4.11
C CYS A 47 11.17 -5.43 4.55
N GLY A 48 11.44 -6.00 5.73
CA GLY A 48 10.66 -7.07 6.33
C GLY A 48 9.33 -6.58 6.91
N ILE A 49 9.32 -5.37 7.49
CA ILE A 49 8.16 -4.76 8.17
C ILE A 49 7.32 -3.91 7.19
N GLU A 50 7.58 -4.02 5.87
CA GLU A 50 6.88 -3.32 4.78
C GLU A 50 7.23 -1.82 4.63
N TRP A 51 8.30 -1.33 5.28
CA TRP A 51 8.75 0.07 5.21
C TRP A 51 9.80 0.31 4.11
N VAL A 52 9.50 -0.12 2.89
CA VAL A 52 10.48 -0.08 1.79
C VAL A 52 10.82 1.35 1.37
N GLU A 53 9.84 2.26 1.32
CA GLU A 53 10.07 3.67 0.99
C GLU A 53 10.99 4.37 2.00
N HIS A 54 10.83 4.01 3.28
CA HIS A 54 11.64 4.53 4.37
C HIS A 54 13.04 3.94 4.39
N ALA A 55 13.25 2.73 3.85
CA ALA A 55 14.59 2.14 3.71
C ALA A 55 15.39 2.74 2.53
N VAL A 56 14.70 3.18 1.48
CA VAL A 56 15.32 3.79 0.29
C VAL A 56 15.90 5.18 0.62
N LYS A 57 15.22 5.98 1.45
CA LYS A 57 15.68 7.33 1.82
C LYS A 57 17.08 7.33 2.51
N PRO A 58 17.31 6.61 3.64
CA PRO A 58 18.61 6.55 4.32
C PRO A 58 19.74 6.00 3.44
N SER A 59 19.42 5.13 2.46
CA SER A 59 20.41 4.59 1.53
C SER A 59 21.02 5.63 0.59
N ARG A 60 20.38 6.81 0.49
CA ARG A 60 20.88 7.94 -0.29
C ARG A 60 21.75 8.88 0.54
N TYR A 61 21.54 8.93 1.86
CA TYR A 61 22.23 9.85 2.77
C TYR A 61 23.44 9.24 3.46
N SER A 62 23.39 7.94 3.73
CA SER A 62 24.59 7.25 4.20
C SER A 62 25.61 7.21 3.07
N GLY A 63 26.87 7.52 3.37
CA GLY A 63 27.99 7.47 2.42
C GLY A 63 28.29 6.07 1.85
N HIS A 64 27.37 5.12 2.02
CA HIS A 64 27.45 3.75 1.55
C HIS A 64 26.44 3.56 0.43
N ALA A 65 26.95 3.66 -0.80
CA ALA A 65 26.14 3.40 -1.98
C ALA A 65 25.56 1.97 -1.93
N PRO A 66 24.23 1.80 -2.09
CA PRO A 66 23.61 0.48 -2.13
C PRO A 66 24.21 -0.37 -3.25
N GLY A 67 24.57 -1.60 -2.92
CA GLY A 67 25.10 -2.57 -3.89
C GLY A 67 23.98 -3.33 -4.62
N VAL A 68 24.38 -4.27 -5.49
CA VAL A 68 23.46 -5.11 -6.28
C VAL A 68 22.39 -5.78 -5.41
N LYS A 69 22.80 -6.39 -4.28
CA LYS A 69 21.89 -7.10 -3.36
C LYS A 69 20.84 -6.20 -2.72
N SER A 70 21.21 -4.95 -2.42
CA SER A 70 20.29 -3.98 -1.82
C SER A 70 19.24 -3.56 -2.84
N TYR A 71 19.65 -3.23 -4.06
CA TYR A 71 18.72 -2.87 -5.12
C TYR A 71 17.78 -4.01 -5.50
N SER A 72 18.29 -5.24 -5.62
CA SER A 72 17.44 -6.40 -5.91
C SER A 72 16.36 -6.59 -4.84
N LEU A 73 16.71 -6.42 -3.56
CA LEU A 73 15.77 -6.53 -2.44
C LEU A 73 14.69 -5.43 -2.49
N PHE A 74 15.07 -4.18 -2.77
CA PHE A 74 14.12 -3.07 -2.88
C PHE A 74 13.14 -3.26 -4.04
N ILE A 75 13.66 -3.59 -5.22
CA ILE A 75 12.89 -3.78 -6.45
C ILE A 75 11.89 -4.93 -6.26
N GLU A 76 12.34 -6.05 -5.69
CA GLU A 76 11.49 -7.22 -5.41
C GLU A 76 10.36 -6.87 -4.44
N LYS A 77 10.67 -6.16 -3.35
CA LYS A 77 9.67 -5.81 -2.34
C LYS A 77 8.66 -4.80 -2.87
N LEU A 78 9.09 -3.75 -3.55
CA LEU A 78 8.18 -2.75 -4.12
C LEU A 78 7.26 -3.36 -5.19
N ALA A 79 7.79 -4.27 -6.01
CA ALA A 79 6.98 -4.96 -7.01
C ALA A 79 5.89 -5.83 -6.34
N ARG A 80 6.21 -6.53 -5.24
CA ARG A 80 5.21 -7.28 -4.45
C ARG A 80 4.11 -6.41 -3.86
N HIS A 81 4.44 -5.19 -3.44
CA HIS A 81 3.48 -4.20 -2.92
C HIS A 81 2.66 -3.49 -4.02
N ASN A 82 2.76 -3.91 -5.28
CA ASN A 82 2.10 -3.27 -6.42
C ASN A 82 2.54 -1.82 -6.65
N LEU A 83 3.75 -1.45 -6.19
CA LEU A 83 4.40 -0.15 -6.40
C LEU A 83 5.38 -0.25 -7.57
N GLY A 84 4.87 -0.71 -8.72
CA GLY A 84 5.67 -0.95 -9.93
C GLY A 84 6.41 0.29 -10.43
N ASP A 85 5.79 1.46 -10.36
CA ASP A 85 6.41 2.73 -10.78
C ASP A 85 7.65 3.06 -9.96
N HIS A 86 7.60 2.84 -8.64
CA HIS A 86 8.73 3.09 -7.74
C HIS A 86 9.83 2.05 -7.95
N SER A 87 9.46 0.79 -8.17
CA SER A 87 10.40 -0.28 -8.50
C SER A 87 11.14 0.02 -9.81
N ASN A 88 10.44 0.46 -10.86
CA ASN A 88 11.02 0.87 -12.13
C ASN A 88 11.94 2.09 -12.02
N ALA A 89 11.57 3.07 -11.18
CA ALA A 89 12.42 4.22 -10.91
C ALA A 89 13.73 3.82 -10.25
N LEU A 90 13.69 2.91 -9.27
CA LEU A 90 14.90 2.39 -8.62
C LEU A 90 15.77 1.54 -9.54
N PHE A 91 15.15 0.78 -10.45
CA PHE A 91 15.89 0.05 -11.48
C PHE A 91 16.65 1.00 -12.42
N ARG A 92 16.03 2.10 -12.84
CA ARG A 92 16.71 3.13 -13.64
C ARG A 92 17.84 3.79 -12.86
N GLU A 93 17.63 4.05 -11.57
CA GLU A 93 18.67 4.58 -10.67
C GLU A 93 19.85 3.62 -10.52
N SER A 94 19.60 2.31 -10.39
CA SER A 94 20.67 1.31 -10.28
C SER A 94 21.49 1.22 -11.55
N VAL A 95 20.85 1.24 -12.73
CA VAL A 95 21.53 1.25 -14.03
C VAL A 95 22.36 2.52 -14.20
N ALA A 96 21.84 3.69 -13.82
CA ALA A 96 22.59 4.95 -13.88
C ALA A 96 23.84 4.94 -12.98
N ARG A 97 23.81 4.18 -11.88
CA ARG A 97 24.96 3.97 -10.99
C ARG A 97 25.89 2.83 -11.44
N GLY A 98 25.63 2.20 -12.58
CA GLY A 98 26.41 1.06 -13.09
C GLY A 98 26.17 -0.26 -12.34
N VAL A 99 25.10 -0.35 -11.54
CA VAL A 99 24.73 -1.56 -10.81
C VAL A 99 23.73 -2.35 -11.65
N HIS A 100 24.21 -3.44 -12.26
CA HIS A 100 23.35 -4.36 -13.01
C HIS A 100 22.51 -5.20 -12.06
N VAL A 101 21.19 -4.97 -12.08
CA VAL A 101 20.20 -5.77 -11.36
C VAL A 101 19.43 -6.58 -12.40
N ALA A 102 19.18 -7.86 -12.13
CA ALA A 102 18.34 -8.67 -12.99
C ALA A 102 16.88 -8.20 -12.87
N GLN A 103 16.24 -7.89 -14.00
CA GLN A 103 14.79 -7.68 -14.04
C GLN A 103 14.13 -9.06 -13.95
N GLY A 104 13.62 -9.40 -12.76
CA GLY A 104 12.80 -10.58 -12.56
C GLY A 104 11.32 -10.31 -12.84
N GLU A 105 10.57 -11.34 -13.23
CA GLU A 105 9.11 -11.32 -13.14
C GLU A 105 8.70 -11.41 -11.68
N TYR A 106 8.26 -10.29 -11.11
CA TYR A 106 7.84 -10.25 -9.72
C TYR A 106 6.33 -10.48 -9.63
N ASN A 107 5.95 -11.59 -9.01
CA ASN A 107 4.56 -11.87 -8.67
C ASN A 107 4.06 -10.83 -7.66
N ILE A 108 3.03 -10.06 -8.04
CA ILE A 108 2.35 -9.12 -7.16
C ILE A 108 1.56 -9.91 -6.12
N ASP A 109 1.67 -9.53 -4.85
CA ASP A 109 0.88 -10.18 -3.81
C ASP A 109 -0.60 -9.74 -3.93
N LYS A 110 -1.50 -10.73 -3.91
CA LYS A 110 -2.95 -10.56 -4.07
C LYS A 110 -3.54 -9.58 -3.05
N ARG A 111 -2.88 -9.41 -1.89
CA ARG A 111 -3.24 -8.42 -0.84
C ARG A 111 -3.20 -6.98 -1.35
N TYR A 112 -2.25 -6.66 -2.23
CA TYR A 112 -1.99 -5.30 -2.72
C TYR A 112 -2.61 -5.02 -4.09
N VAL A 113 -3.19 -6.04 -4.71
CA VAL A 113 -3.99 -5.88 -5.93
C VAL A 113 -5.26 -5.13 -5.56
N LYS A 114 -5.31 -3.82 -5.87
CA LYS A 114 -6.52 -3.02 -5.77
C LYS A 114 -7.57 -3.64 -6.69
N VAL A 115 -8.47 -4.43 -6.12
CA VAL A 115 -9.69 -4.84 -6.81
C VAL A 115 -10.42 -3.55 -7.16
N LYS A 116 -10.57 -3.26 -8.46
CA LYS A 116 -11.38 -2.14 -8.93
C LYS A 116 -12.79 -2.38 -8.38
N LYS A 117 -13.16 -1.71 -7.29
CA LYS A 117 -14.55 -1.66 -6.85
C LYS A 117 -15.31 -1.03 -8.00
N GLU A 118 -16.12 -1.83 -8.69
CA GLU A 118 -17.06 -1.31 -9.68
C GLU A 118 -17.83 -0.19 -8.99
N SER A 119 -17.56 1.05 -9.41
CA SER A 119 -18.32 2.18 -8.92
C SER A 119 -19.78 1.87 -9.24
N LYS A 120 -20.60 1.71 -8.20
CA LYS A 120 -22.06 1.59 -8.33
C LYS A 120 -22.59 2.95 -8.79
N VAL A 121 -22.23 3.37 -10.00
CA VAL A 121 -22.83 4.51 -10.66
C VAL A 121 -24.30 4.14 -10.79
N LYS A 122 -25.14 4.78 -9.99
CA LYS A 122 -26.59 4.67 -10.13
C LYS A 122 -26.89 5.13 -11.56
N LYS A 123 -27.14 4.17 -12.47
CA LYS A 123 -27.50 4.47 -13.86
C LYS A 123 -28.65 5.46 -13.82
N ARG A 124 -28.42 6.70 -14.28
CA ARG A 124 -29.44 7.74 -14.34
C ARG A 124 -30.56 7.19 -15.24
N LEU A 125 -31.73 6.95 -14.66
CA LEU A 125 -32.87 6.47 -15.42
C LEU A 125 -33.29 7.56 -16.42
N THR A 126 -33.51 7.16 -17.67
CA THR A 126 -34.07 8.04 -18.71
C THR A 126 -35.48 8.51 -18.29
N LEU A 127 -35.90 9.70 -18.76
CA LEU A 127 -37.20 10.30 -18.42
C LEU A 127 -38.37 9.34 -18.64
N PRO A 128 -38.48 8.60 -19.77
CA PRO A 128 -39.57 7.64 -19.98
C PRO A 128 -39.59 6.53 -18.93
N LYS A 129 -38.42 6.06 -18.51
CA LYS A 129 -38.29 4.97 -17.52
C LYS A 129 -38.67 5.46 -16.11
N LYS A 130 -38.34 6.71 -15.76
CA LYS A 130 -38.82 7.37 -14.52
C LYS A 130 -40.34 7.50 -14.50
N MET A 131 -40.95 7.95 -15.60
CA MET A 131 -42.40 8.10 -15.70
C MET A 131 -43.14 6.77 -15.57
N ARG A 132 -42.63 5.71 -16.22
CA ARG A 132 -43.21 4.36 -16.11
C ARG A 132 -43.18 3.82 -14.68
N LEU A 133 -42.10 4.06 -13.93
CA LEU A 133 -41.99 3.66 -12.53
C LEU A 133 -42.93 4.47 -11.63
N LYS A 134 -43.04 5.78 -11.84
CA LYS A 134 -43.98 6.65 -11.13
C LYS A 134 -45.43 6.19 -11.35
N SER A 135 -45.80 5.91 -12.60
CA SER A 135 -47.13 5.42 -12.95
C SER A 135 -47.45 4.07 -12.27
N LYS A 136 -46.53 3.11 -12.32
CA LYS A 136 -46.69 1.82 -11.59
C LYS A 136 -46.88 2.00 -10.09
N ARG A 137 -46.13 2.93 -9.47
CA ARG A 137 -46.26 3.24 -8.03
C ARG A 137 -47.62 3.85 -7.72
N LEU A 138 -48.07 4.82 -8.52
CA LEU A 138 -49.38 5.45 -8.37
C LEU A 138 -50.53 4.45 -8.56
N TYR A 139 -50.43 3.55 -9.54
CA TYR A 139 -51.41 2.49 -9.75
C TYR A 139 -51.54 1.58 -8.51
N LYS A 140 -50.42 1.12 -7.94
CA LYS A 140 -50.43 0.33 -6.71
C LYS A 140 -51.08 1.09 -5.54
N HIS A 141 -50.76 2.37 -5.37
CA HIS A 141 -51.39 3.19 -4.34
C HIS A 141 -52.90 3.32 -4.55
N ARG A 142 -53.35 3.57 -5.79
CA ARG A 142 -54.78 3.64 -6.12
C ARG A 142 -55.48 2.32 -5.84
N MET A 143 -54.89 1.20 -6.25
CA MET A 143 -55.43 -0.14 -6.00
C MET A 143 -55.47 -0.50 -4.50
N SER A 144 -54.52 0.00 -3.70
CA SER A 144 -54.53 -0.18 -2.24
C SER A 144 -55.56 0.70 -1.53
N PHE A 145 -56.01 1.78 -2.17
CA PHE A 145 -57.02 2.72 -1.64
C PHE A 145 -58.43 2.44 -2.15
N VAL A 146 -58.63 1.43 -3.01
CA VAL A 146 -59.96 0.90 -3.31
C VAL A 146 -60.50 0.35 -2.00
N LYS A 147 -61.56 1.00 -1.47
CA LYS A 147 -62.21 0.67 -0.19
C LYS A 147 -62.27 -0.86 -0.01
N LYS A 148 -61.53 -1.40 0.96
CA LYS A 148 -61.78 -2.76 1.43
C LYS A 148 -63.26 -2.80 1.85
N PRO A 149 -64.09 -3.73 1.37
CA PRO A 149 -65.46 -3.84 1.85
C PRO A 149 -65.39 -4.06 3.36
N ASN A 150 -66.01 -3.14 4.09
CA ASN A 150 -66.07 -3.16 5.54
C ASN A 150 -66.85 -4.43 5.92
N ARG A 151 -66.16 -5.49 6.40
CA ARG A 151 -66.83 -6.67 6.96
C ARG A 151 -67.52 -6.22 8.25
N ARG A 152 -68.71 -5.62 8.12
CA ARG A 152 -69.63 -5.51 9.24
C ARG A 152 -69.90 -6.94 9.68
N MET A 153 -69.52 -7.25 10.92
CA MET A 153 -69.88 -8.49 11.59
C MET A 153 -71.38 -8.71 11.37
N LEU A 154 -71.74 -9.80 10.69
CA LEU A 154 -73.07 -10.37 10.78
C LEU A 154 -73.29 -10.71 12.24
N ARG A 155 -74.15 -9.95 12.91
CA ARG A 155 -74.78 -10.40 14.16
C ARG A 155 -75.85 -11.41 13.73
N ALA A 156 -75.65 -12.65 14.14
CA ALA A 156 -76.70 -13.63 14.39
C ALA A 156 -76.38 -14.24 15.75
#